data_AF-A0A8C0DA75-F1
#
_entry.id   AF-A0A8C0DA75-F1
#
_cell.length_a   1.000
_cell.length_b   1.000
_cell.length_c   1.000
_cell.angle_alpha   90.00
_cell.angle_beta   90.00
_cell.angle_gamma   90.00
#
_symmetry.space_group_name_H-M   'P 1'
#
loop_
_entity.id
_entity.type
_entity.pdbx_description
1 polymer ?
#
loop_
_entity_poly.entity_id
_entity_poly.type
_entity_poly.pdbx_seq_one_letter_code
_entity_poly.pdbx_strand_id
1 'polypeptide(L)' 'IPTKTLRITTRKTCGEGSKTWDRFQMRIHKRLIDLYSPSEIVKQSTSTSIEPGVEVEVTIADA' A
#
# COMPACT_ATOMS: atom_id res chain seq x y z
N ILE A 1 3.78 6.54 8.34
CA ILE A 1 4.72 5.50 7.87
C ILE A 1 5.27 5.95 6.52
N PRO A 2 6.58 5.81 6.25
CA PRO A 2 7.16 6.18 4.95
C PRO A 2 6.61 5.31 3.82
N THR A 3 6.46 5.90 2.64
CA THR A 3 6.01 5.18 1.44
C THR A 3 7.10 4.25 0.94
N LYS A 4 6.77 2.96 0.77
CA LYS A 4 7.70 2.01 0.18
C LYS A 4 7.61 2.13 -1.34
N THR A 5 8.75 2.34 -1.99
CA THR A 5 8.82 2.43 -3.45
C THR A 5 9.50 1.19 -4.00
N LEU A 6 8.73 0.32 -4.65
CA LEU A 6 9.26 -0.82 -5.39
C LEU A 6 9.64 -0.33 -6.78
N ARG A 7 10.91 -0.48 -7.14
CA ARG A 7 11.47 0.03 -8.40
C ARG A 7 11.92 -1.16 -9.22
N ILE A 8 11.39 -1.27 -10.44
CA ILE A 8 11.85 -2.24 -11.43
C ILE A 8 12.36 -1.47 -12.62
N THR A 9 13.63 -1.69 -12.96
CA THR A 9 14.25 -1.13 -14.16
C THR A 9 14.45 -2.23 -15.18
N THR A 10 13.68 -2.19 -16.26
CA THR A 10 13.80 -3.15 -17.35
C THR A 10 14.42 -2.48 -18.57
N ARG A 11 15.18 -3.24 -19.34
CA ARG A 11 15.62 -2.81 -20.66
C ARG A 11 14.44 -2.93 -21.62
N LYS A 12 14.23 -1.92 -22.46
CA LYS A 12 13.12 -1.91 -23.43
C LYS A 12 13.28 -2.95 -24.53
N THR A 13 14.52 -3.20 -24.95
CA THR A 13 14.84 -4.03 -26.13
C THR A 13 15.60 -5.30 -25.75
N CYS A 14 15.37 -6.37 -26.52
CA CYS A 14 15.95 -7.70 -26.30
C CYS A 14 17.37 -7.91 -26.86
N GLY A 15 18.03 -6.88 -27.39
CA GLY A 15 19.42 -7.03 -27.86
C GLY A 15 19.87 -5.94 -28.81
N GLU A 16 19.12 -5.74 -29.90
CA GLU A 16 19.41 -4.77 -30.96
C GLU A 16 18.74 -3.40 -30.72
N GLY A 17 19.42 -2.33 -31.13
CA GLY A 17 19.00 -0.94 -30.90
C GLY A 17 19.59 -0.24 -29.65
N SER A 18 19.17 1.01 -29.41
CA SER A 18 19.74 1.87 -28.35
C SER A 18 19.44 1.37 -26.94
N LYS A 19 20.40 1.54 -26.01
CA LYS A 19 20.28 1.14 -24.60
C LYS A 19 19.29 2.06 -23.87
N THR A 20 18.00 1.79 -24.04
CA THR A 20 16.91 2.50 -23.37
C THR A 20 16.31 1.64 -22.26
N TRP A 21 15.95 2.29 -21.16
CA TRP A 21 15.50 1.65 -19.93
C TRP A 21 14.18 2.25 -19.46
N ASP A 22 13.23 1.41 -19.09
CA ASP A 22 12.04 1.82 -18.36
C ASP A 22 12.31 1.80 -16.86
N ARG A 23 11.64 2.71 -16.15
CA ARG A 23 11.73 2.85 -14.69
C ARG A 23 10.32 2.75 -14.11
N PHE A 24 9.84 1.53 -13.95
CA PHE A 24 8.56 1.28 -13.30
C PHE A 24 8.68 1.49 -11.80
N GLN A 25 7.69 2.16 -11.23
CA GLN A 25 7.57 2.38 -9.78
C GLN A 25 6.19 1.95 -9.31
N MET A 26 6.16 1.09 -8.30
CA MET A 26 4.97 0.84 -7.50
C MET A 26 5.18 1.51 -6.14
N ARG A 27 4.26 2.41 -5.76
CA ARG A 27 4.33 3.18 -4.51
C ARG A 27 3.28 2.64 -3.56
N ILE A 28 3.73 2.01 -2.49
CA ILE A 28 2.87 1.45 -1.45
C ILE A 28 2.74 2.48 -0.33
N HIS A 29 1.52 2.96 -0.12
CA HIS A 29 1.19 3.94 0.90
C HIS A 29 0.61 3.23 2.12
N LYS A 30 1.39 3.09 3.20
CA LYS A 30 0.91 2.54 4.48
C LYS A 30 0.58 3.69 5.44
N ARG A 31 -0.60 3.64 6.06
CA ARG A 31 -1.02 4.53 7.15
C ARG A 31 -1.33 3.67 8.39
N LEU A 32 -1.17 4.26 9.56
CA LEU A 32 -1.53 3.65 10.85
C LEU A 32 -2.50 4.62 11.54
N ILE A 33 -3.58 4.08 12.08
CA ILE A 33 -4.57 4.82 12.86
C ILE A 33 -4.72 4.04 14.15
N ASP A 34 -4.33 4.65 15.26
CA ASP A 34 -4.51 4.08 16.59
C ASP A 34 -5.79 4.64 17.20
N LEU A 35 -6.67 3.77 17.67
CA LEU A 35 -7.95 4.14 18.26
C LEU A 35 -8.11 3.44 19.61
N TYR A 36 -8.49 4.20 20.64
CA TYR A 36 -8.88 3.64 21.93
C TYR A 36 -10.40 3.54 21.96
N SER A 37 -10.95 2.37 21.63
CA SER A 37 -12.39 2.13 21.56
C SER A 37 -12.70 0.64 21.65
N PRO A 38 -13.91 0.24 22.08
CA PRO A 38 -14.35 -1.14 22.06
C PRO A 38 -14.39 -1.69 20.62
N SER A 39 -14.13 -3.00 20.48
CA SER A 39 -13.97 -3.68 19.19
C SER A 39 -15.18 -3.60 18.26
N GLU A 40 -16.37 -3.40 18.82
CA GLU A 40 -17.63 -3.24 18.07
C GLU A 40 -17.66 -1.95 17.25
N ILE A 41 -17.20 -0.84 17.84
CA ILE A 41 -17.15 0.46 17.19
C ILE A 41 -16.08 0.48 16.09
N VAL A 42 -14.93 -0.18 16.32
CA VAL A 42 -13.82 -0.26 15.35
C VAL A 42 -14.27 -0.98 14.06
N LYS A 43 -15.04 -2.06 14.20
CA LYS A 43 -15.59 -2.80 13.06
C LYS A 43 -16.56 -1.95 12.23
N GLN A 44 -17.40 -1.16 12.88
CA GLN A 44 -18.35 -0.28 12.19
C GLN A 44 -17.67 0.90 11.48
N SER A 45 -16.62 1.48 12.08
CA SER A 45 -15.86 2.55 11.42
C SER A 45 -15.12 2.07 10.17
N THR A 46 -14.61 0.83 10.21
CA THR A 46 -13.87 0.24 9.08
C THR A 46 -14.78 -0.06 7.89
N SER A 47 -16.07 -0.36 8.09
CA SER A 47 -16.98 -0.75 7.01
C SER A 47 -17.57 0.41 6.19
N THR A 48 -17.51 1.65 6.69
CA THR A 48 -18.29 2.78 6.11
C THR A 48 -17.48 3.63 5.12
N SER A 49 -16.16 3.44 4.97
CA SER A 49 -15.29 4.42 4.27
C SER A 49 -14.25 3.85 3.29
N ILE A 50 -14.34 2.58 2.89
CA ILE A 50 -13.29 1.97 2.05
C ILE A 50 -13.60 2.15 0.56
N GLU A 51 -12.69 2.82 -0.14
CA GLU A 51 -12.65 2.86 -1.60
C GLU A 51 -12.03 1.55 -2.15
N PRO A 52 -12.56 0.98 -3.26
CA PRO A 52 -12.00 -0.24 -3.85
C PRO A 52 -10.53 -0.02 -4.26
N GLY A 53 -9.61 -0.77 -3.63
CA GLY A 53 -8.17 -0.65 -3.84
C GLY A 53 -7.34 -0.37 -2.60
N VAL A 54 -8.00 -0.18 -1.44
CA VAL A 54 -7.33 -0.05 -0.13
C VAL A 54 -7.52 -1.33 0.68
N GLU A 55 -6.40 -1.98 1.02
CA GLU A 55 -6.41 -3.08 1.99
C GLU A 55 -6.24 -2.54 3.41
N VAL A 56 -7.13 -2.96 4.31
CA VAL A 56 -7.13 -2.55 5.73
C VAL A 56 -7.00 -3.79 6.60
N GLU A 57 -6.03 -3.77 7.50
CA GLU A 57 -5.84 -4.77 8.55
C GLU A 57 -6.15 -4.15 9.91
N VAL A 58 -6.95 -4.83 10.73
CA VAL A 58 -7.34 -4.36 12.07
C VAL A 58 -6.71 -5.28 13.11
N THR A 59 -5.95 -4.71 14.03
CA THR A 59 -5.36 -5.42 15.17
C THR A 59 -5.97 -4.90 16.46
N ILE A 60 -6.51 -5.79 17.30
CA ILE A 60 -7.00 -5.46 18.63
C ILE A 60 -5.86 -5.76 19.60
N ALA A 61 -5.34 -4.74 20.26
CA ALA A 61 -4.41 -4.92 21.38
C ALA A 61 -5.26 -5.01 22.66
N ASP A 62 -5.39 -6.21 23.22
CA ASP A 62 -5.85 -6.38 24.59
C ASP A 62 -4.75 -5.85 25.53
N ALA A 63 -5.14 -5.03 26.50
CA ALA A 63 -4.22 -4.48 27.51
C ALA A 63 -3.68 -5.55 28.45
#